data_AF-A0A924CAK8-F1
#
_entry.id   AF-A0A924CAK8-F1
#
_cell.length_a   1.000
_cell.length_b   1.000
_cell.length_c   1.000
_cell.angle_alpha   90.00
_cell.angle_beta   90.00
_cell.angle_gamma   90.00
#
_symmetry.space_group_name_H-M   'P 1'
#
loop_
_entity.id
_entity.type
_entity.pdbx_description
1 polymer ?
#
loop_
_entity_poly.entity_id
_entity_poly.type
_entity_poly.pdbx_seq_one_letter_code
_entity_poly.pdbx_strand_id
1 'polypeptide(L)' 'NRFKIKSVGRRIRIYLNDVQTVDYNEPDEKIIHTGKIALQVHGGGKALAQYRNIKITRL' A
#
# COMPACT_ATOMS: atom_id res chain seq x y z
N ASN A 1 11.53 2.26 -8.58
CA ASN A 1 11.20 1.82 -7.21
C ASN A 1 10.39 0.54 -7.24
N ARG A 2 10.67 -0.38 -6.31
CA ARG A 2 9.90 -1.60 -6.10
C ARG A 2 9.16 -1.49 -4.77
N PHE A 3 7.83 -1.45 -4.83
CA PHE A 3 6.99 -1.58 -3.65
C PHE A 3 6.57 -3.03 -3.45
N LYS A 4 6.63 -3.49 -2.21
CA LYS A 4 5.94 -4.69 -1.75
C LYS A 4 5.12 -4.30 -0.52
N ILE A 5 3.81 -4.55 -0.59
CA ILE A 5 2.88 -4.24 0.50
C ILE A 5 2.27 -5.55 0.96
N LYS A 6 2.37 -5.84 2.26
CA LYS A 6 1.67 -6.95 2.91
C LYS A 6 0.59 -6.35 3.81
N SER A 7 -0.67 -6.56 3.45
CA SER A 7 -1.82 -6.23 4.28
C SER A 7 -2.47 -7.54 4.74
N VAL A 8 -2.36 -7.85 6.03
CA VAL A 8 -2.92 -9.08 6.61
C VAL A 8 -3.67 -8.71 7.89
N GLY A 9 -5.00 -8.76 7.82
CA GLY A 9 -5.87 -8.25 8.88
C GLY A 9 -5.55 -6.78 9.18
N ARG A 10 -5.27 -6.49 10.45
CA ARG A 10 -4.92 -5.15 10.95
C ARG A 10 -3.44 -4.77 10.81
N ARG A 11 -2.58 -5.66 10.32
CA ARG A 11 -1.13 -5.41 10.20
C ARG A 11 -0.74 -5.09 8.76
N ILE A 12 -0.13 -3.93 8.57
CA ILE A 12 0.34 -3.41 7.28
C ILE A 12 1.87 -3.31 7.32
N ARG A 13 2.53 -3.93 6.35
CA ARG A 13 3.99 -3.81 6.16
C ARG A 13 4.30 -3.31 4.76
N ILE A 14 5.15 -2.31 4.67
CA ILE A 14 5.59 -1.72 3.41
C ILE A 14 7.09 -1.90 3.27
N TYR A 15 7.50 -2.39 2.10
CA TYR A 15 8.89 -2.48 1.71
C TYR A 15 9.10 -1.62 0.47
N LEU A 16 10.12 -0.77 0.51
CA LEU A 16 10.59 0.05 -0.60
C LEU A 16 11.99 -0.40 -0.98
N ASN A 17 12.17 -0.85 -2.21
CA ASN A 17 13.44 -1.38 -2.70
C ASN A 17 14.02 -2.44 -1.73
N ASP A 18 13.14 -3.35 -1.29
CA ASP A 18 13.40 -4.47 -0.37
C ASP A 18 13.75 -4.11 1.09
N VAL A 19 13.86 -2.81 1.41
CA VAL A 19 13.98 -2.33 2.79
C VAL A 19 12.60 -2.15 3.41
N GLN A 20 12.37 -2.74 4.59
CA GLN A 20 11.13 -2.52 5.34
C GLN A 20 11.12 -1.10 5.91
N THR A 21 10.18 -0.28 5.46
CA THR A 21 10.05 1.11 5.89
C THR A 21 8.90 1.31 6.87
N VAL A 22 7.89 0.43 6.83
CA VAL A 22 6.71 0.49 7.70
C VAL A 22 6.36 -0.90 8.22
N ASP A 23 6.06 -0.97 9.51
CA ASP A 23 5.39 -2.09 10.16
C ASP A 23 4.37 -1.52 11.16
N TYR A 24 3.10 -1.49 10.74
CA TYR A 24 2.02 -0.84 11.46
C TYR A 24 0.96 -1.87 11.84
N ASN A 25 0.45 -1.77 13.06
CA ASN A 25 -0.69 -2.53 13.54
C ASN A 25 -1.80 -1.57 13.93
N GLU A 26 -2.90 -1.57 13.18
CA GLU A 26 -4.06 -0.72 13.44
C GLU A 26 -4.73 -1.10 14.78
N PRO A 27 -4.72 -0.22 15.79
CA PRO A 27 -5.36 -0.51 17.07
C PRO A 27 -6.89 -0.39 17.04
N ASP A 28 -7.47 0.39 16.13
CA ASP A 28 -8.93 0.51 16.04
C ASP A 28 -9.54 -0.69 15.31
N GLU A 29 -10.22 -1.53 16.08
CA GLU A 29 -10.88 -2.74 15.58
C GLU A 29 -12.10 -2.45 14.69
N LYS A 30 -12.59 -1.21 14.67
CA LYS A 30 -13.73 -0.80 13.83
C LYS A 30 -13.30 -0.47 12.40
N ILE A 31 -12.00 -0.27 12.14
CA ILE A 31 -11.50 0.03 10.80
C ILE A 31 -11.57 -1.22 9.92
N ILE A 32 -12.21 -1.08 8.76
CA ILE A 32 -12.44 -2.18 7.81
C ILE A 32 -11.14 -2.58 7.11
N HIS A 33 -10.85 -3.87 7.06
CA HIS A 33 -9.59 -4.41 6.49
C HIS A 33 -9.71 -4.92 5.05
N THR A 34 -10.86 -4.71 4.41
CA THR A 34 -11.13 -5.11 3.02
C THR A 34 -11.66 -3.92 2.23
N GLY A 35 -11.35 -3.88 0.94
CA GLY A 35 -11.72 -2.75 0.10
C GLY A 35 -11.13 -2.81 -1.30
N LYS A 36 -11.27 -1.70 -2.03
CA LYS A 36 -10.64 -1.52 -3.33
C LYS A 36 -9.21 -1.01 -3.16
N ILE A 37 -8.34 -1.37 -4.08
CA ILE A 37 -6.98 -0.82 -4.18
C ILE A 37 -7.00 0.24 -5.27
N ALA A 38 -6.52 1.44 -4.96
CA ALA A 38 -6.47 2.57 -5.88
C ALA A 38 -5.06 3.15 -5.94
N LEU A 39 -4.73 3.74 -7.08
CA LEU A 39 -3.52 4.54 -7.27
C LEU A 39 -3.92 6.02 -7.23
N GLN A 40 -3.30 6.79 -6.35
CA GLN A 40 -3.57 8.22 -6.26
C GLN A 40 -2.61 9.00 -7.15
N VAL A 41 -3.13 10.05 -7.79
CA VAL A 41 -2.35 11.17 -8.30
C VAL A 41 -2.81 12.39 -7.53
N HIS A 42 -1.87 13.10 -6.89
CA HIS A 42 -2.19 14.28 -6.11
C HIS A 42 -2.56 15.45 -7.04
N GLY A 43 -3.57 16.24 -6.64
CA GLY A 43 -3.92 17.49 -7.31
C GLY A 43 -2.91 18.61 -7.00
N GLY A 44 -3.17 19.83 -7.48
CA GLY A 44 -2.38 21.01 -7.12
C GLY A 44 -1.20 21.35 -8.05
N GLY A 45 -0.99 20.59 -9.13
CA GLY A 45 0.01 20.89 -10.15
C GLY A 45 0.01 19.89 -11.30
N LYS A 46 0.99 20.00 -12.21
CA LYS A 46 1.22 19.00 -13.26
C LYS A 46 1.95 17.81 -12.65
N ALA A 47 1.21 16.76 -12.27
CA ALA A 47 1.77 15.52 -11.73
C ALA A 47 1.59 14.36 -12.71
N LEU A 48 2.67 13.62 -12.98
CA LEU A 48 2.65 12.39 -13.74
C LEU A 48 3.26 11.27 -12.89
N ALA A 49 2.49 10.21 -12.63
CA ALA A 49 2.95 9.01 -11.98
C ALA A 49 2.81 7.82 -12.96
N GLN A 50 3.92 7.11 -13.19
CA GLN A 50 3.95 5.96 -14.09
C GLN A 50 4.16 4.68 -13.28
N TYR A 51 3.35 3.67 -13.57
CA TYR A 51 3.36 2.40 -12.85
C TYR A 51 3.54 1.25 -13.83
N ARG A 52 4.18 0.17 -13.35
CA ARG A 52 4.31 -1.08 -14.09
C ARG A 52 4.30 -2.26 -13.14
N ASN A 53 3.95 -3.44 -13.65
CA ASN A 53 4.01 -4.71 -12.91
C ASN A 53 3.22 -4.72 -11.59
N ILE A 54 2.03 -4.10 -11.58
CA ILE A 54 1.12 -4.18 -10.44
C ILE A 54 0.50 -5.57 -10.42
N LYS A 55 0.75 -6.31 -9.34
CA LYS A 55 0.23 -7.67 -9.12
C LYS A 55 -0.35 -7.76 -7.73
N ILE A 56 -1.44 -8.51 -7.58
CA ILE A 56 -2.10 -8.77 -6.31
C ILE A 56 -2.15 -10.27 -6.12
N THR A 57 -1.80 -10.72 -4.92
CA THR A 57 -1.90 -12.12 -4.51
C THR A 57 -2.66 -12.16 -3.20
N ARG A 58 -3.72 -12.97 -3.14
CA ARG A 58 -4.41 -13.24 -1.89
C ARG A 58 -3.50 -14.10 -1.01
N LEU A 59 -3.33 -13.69 0.23
CA LEU A 59 -2.53 -14.38 1.25
C LEU A 59 -3.43 -15.20 2.18
#